data_AF-A0AAV4WRC5-F1
#
_entry.id   AF-A0AAV4WRC5-F1
#
_cell.length_a   1.000
_cell.length_b   1.000
_cell.length_c   1.000
_cell.angle_alpha   90.00
_cell.angle_beta   90.00
_cell.angle_gamma   90.00
#
_symmetry.space_group_name_H-M   'P 1'
#
loop_
_entity.id
_entity.type
_entity.pdbx_description
1 polymer ?
#
loop_
_entity_poly.entity_id
_entity_poly.type
_entity_poly.pdbx_seq_one_letter_code
_entity_poly.pdbx_strand_id
1 'polypeptide(L)'
;MFTMNAGTAFIAFFAFLPIASPFMNVGDFSRNGLKRCYERGTIPEKVNGQDLPLPSSIETFISLIERYETRQPSVTTTDLIRKLLMSFKVDDLSGDFRAWTSSARYANDFETYFFNVVSRPKYEFETGDFTDDEKCALHFMLSHTINGTAWGNEELLEDGTVKHPREYGVVSVHSKWKHAFSLSKVLLGIQAGLLGNNERSANEVIRSLQSGQGDENLGSVKVNRLYAVTLGTLVSHYANKIYKRNEPITFVPNGMWNDASCPTYYVLNENNNKYVTNSVIRGAIDGLIIGLKISDKPETFQKMKLSQILRMYYGPTGLIDETDSGSRSNYQWCERERNFDNLRNVPDEVYKFYLLYTSYLGAEPVERAQEEVNEIINSIQKSSEVFNDILAEASSECLRSDTSLDKRCSTPSDIFAILDWGTEVQRNFQIEIVGNLSVNFDIGPKGSSVAVYSNMKSQLSKGLNTIINNTGVSGCQSCFAKYYQRGGGKNSDIEVIEKLNETLADFVEHYDKAQSEFNTVKSGTPAKEATILGIGPGKESLKVFTLKDDHDIFQIPTGSANALDFASKLRSRICKVSML
;
A
#
# COMPACT_ATOMS: atom_id res chain seq x y z
N MET A 1 19.99 71.72 -30.11
CA MET A 1 19.45 70.74 -31.07
C MET A 1 20.28 69.47 -30.87
N PHE A 2 19.70 68.49 -30.19
CA PHE A 2 20.36 67.25 -29.76
C PHE A 2 20.47 66.25 -30.92
N THR A 3 21.60 65.56 -31.02
CA THR A 3 21.74 64.30 -31.77
C THR A 3 21.85 63.15 -30.78
N MET A 4 20.87 62.25 -30.79
CA MET A 4 20.82 61.02 -30.01
C MET A 4 21.70 59.95 -30.66
N ASN A 5 22.57 59.32 -29.85
CA ASN A 5 23.28 58.10 -30.21
C ASN A 5 22.43 56.88 -29.80
N ALA A 6 22.24 55.96 -30.75
CA ALA A 6 21.42 54.77 -30.59
C ALA A 6 22.11 53.75 -29.67
N GLY A 7 21.45 53.44 -28.55
CA GLY A 7 21.80 52.34 -27.66
C GLY A 7 21.40 50.99 -28.28
N THR A 8 22.37 50.08 -28.35
CA THR A 8 22.16 48.68 -28.69
C THR A 8 21.61 47.97 -27.46
N ALA A 9 20.29 47.78 -27.40
CA ALA A 9 19.66 46.97 -26.37
C ALA A 9 19.91 45.48 -26.67
N PHE A 10 20.83 44.87 -25.92
CA PHE A 10 21.01 43.42 -25.90
C PHE A 10 19.84 42.81 -25.13
N ILE A 11 18.79 42.40 -25.83
CA ILE A 11 17.69 41.61 -25.26
C ILE A 11 18.22 40.19 -25.05
N ALA A 12 18.68 39.90 -23.83
CA ALA A 12 18.96 38.54 -23.40
C ALA A 12 17.63 37.79 -23.30
N PHE A 13 17.30 37.02 -24.34
CA PHE A 13 16.26 36.00 -24.28
C PHE A 13 16.76 34.89 -23.35
N PHE A 14 16.45 34.99 -22.06
CA PHE A 14 16.49 33.84 -21.17
C PHE A 14 15.39 32.88 -21.63
N ALA A 15 15.77 31.92 -22.47
CA ALA A 15 14.98 30.73 -22.66
C ALA A 15 14.94 30.02 -21.30
N PHE A 16 13.87 30.27 -20.53
CA PHE A 16 13.46 29.39 -19.46
C PHE A 16 13.17 28.03 -20.11
N LEU A 17 14.18 27.17 -20.19
CA LEU A 17 13.92 25.75 -20.38
C LEU A 17 13.14 25.32 -19.15
N PRO A 18 11.86 24.91 -19.28
CA PRO A 18 11.15 24.36 -18.15
C PRO A 18 11.94 23.14 -17.70
N ILE A 19 12.48 23.19 -16.48
CA ILE A 19 13.06 22.03 -15.83
C ILE A 19 11.93 21.00 -15.81
N ALA A 20 12.06 19.96 -16.63
CA ALA A 20 11.07 18.90 -16.69
C ALA A 20 11.02 18.26 -15.30
N SER A 21 9.93 18.49 -14.56
CA SER A 21 9.65 17.74 -13.33
C SER A 21 9.66 16.26 -13.71
N PRO A 22 10.57 15.45 -13.15
CA PRO A 22 10.75 14.11 -13.66
C PRO A 22 9.67 13.16 -13.18
N PHE A 23 9.06 13.39 -12.02
CA PHE A 23 7.82 12.72 -11.65
C PHE A 23 6.67 13.08 -12.60
N MET A 24 5.69 12.19 -12.67
CA MET A 24 4.60 12.25 -13.62
C MET A 24 3.81 13.55 -13.47
N ASN A 25 3.80 14.40 -14.50
CA ASN A 25 2.94 15.58 -14.54
C ASN A 25 1.54 15.20 -15.04
N VAL A 26 0.59 16.13 -14.99
CA VAL A 26 -0.81 15.90 -15.43
C VAL A 26 -0.89 15.41 -16.90
N GLY A 27 -0.01 15.88 -17.77
CA GLY A 27 0.06 15.44 -19.17
C GLY A 27 0.56 13.99 -19.29
N ASP A 28 1.46 13.55 -18.43
CA ASP A 28 1.94 12.16 -18.36
C ASP A 28 0.92 11.23 -17.72
N PHE A 29 0.23 11.71 -16.69
CA PHE A 29 -0.89 11.03 -16.05
C PHE A 29 -1.97 10.66 -17.08
N SER A 30 -2.26 11.57 -18.01
CA SER A 30 -3.18 11.27 -19.12
C SER A 30 -2.62 10.28 -20.15
N ARG A 31 -1.30 10.17 -20.32
CA ARG A 31 -0.68 9.25 -21.29
C ARG A 31 -0.52 7.83 -20.76
N ASN A 32 -0.34 7.66 -19.46
CA ASN A 32 -0.21 6.36 -18.80
C ASN A 32 -1.54 5.62 -18.57
N GLY A 33 -2.63 6.15 -19.12
CA GLY A 33 -3.97 5.57 -18.97
C GLY A 33 -4.57 5.73 -17.57
N LEU A 34 -3.85 6.35 -16.61
CA LEU A 34 -4.32 6.51 -15.22
C LEU A 34 -5.49 7.49 -15.07
N LYS A 35 -5.71 8.35 -16.07
CA LYS A 35 -6.90 9.22 -16.10
C LYS A 35 -8.21 8.43 -15.95
N ARG A 36 -8.27 7.21 -16.51
CA ARG A 36 -9.44 6.32 -16.37
C ARG A 36 -9.78 5.99 -14.92
N CYS A 37 -8.79 6.00 -14.03
CA CYS A 37 -8.95 5.62 -12.62
C CYS A 37 -9.88 6.60 -11.87
N TYR A 38 -10.17 7.75 -12.47
CA TYR A 38 -11.06 8.76 -11.94
C TYR A 38 -12.26 9.02 -12.86
N GLU A 39 -12.37 8.32 -13.99
CA GLU A 39 -13.53 8.40 -14.85
C GLU A 39 -14.70 7.65 -14.21
N ARG A 40 -15.87 8.30 -14.15
CA ARG A 40 -17.09 7.66 -13.65
C ARG A 40 -17.53 6.60 -14.66
N GLY A 41 -17.58 5.35 -14.23
CA GLY A 41 -18.23 4.29 -15.01
C GLY A 41 -19.75 4.42 -15.00
N THR A 42 -20.41 3.89 -16.03
CA THR A 42 -21.85 3.60 -15.98
C THR A 42 -22.14 2.52 -14.94
N ILE A 43 -23.35 2.51 -14.38
CA ILE A 43 -23.81 1.52 -13.38
C ILE A 43 -23.40 0.09 -13.78
N PRO A 44 -22.74 -0.68 -12.90
CA PRO A 44 -22.38 -0.35 -11.52
C PRO A 44 -21.23 0.67 -11.36
N GLU A 45 -21.30 1.47 -10.29
CA GLU A 45 -20.29 2.47 -9.98
C GLU A 45 -18.90 1.82 -9.79
N LYS A 46 -17.93 2.26 -10.59
CA LYS A 46 -16.53 1.82 -10.47
C LYS A 46 -15.89 2.45 -9.25
N VAL A 47 -15.42 1.64 -8.31
CA VAL A 47 -14.68 2.12 -7.14
C VAL A 47 -13.24 2.41 -7.59
N ASN A 48 -12.83 3.68 -7.48
CA ASN A 48 -11.48 4.11 -7.91
C ASN A 48 -11.18 3.74 -9.38
N GLY A 49 -12.21 3.79 -10.23
CA GLY A 49 -12.13 3.48 -11.67
C GLY A 49 -11.89 2.01 -12.01
N GLN A 50 -11.94 1.12 -11.00
CA GLN A 50 -11.75 -0.32 -11.17
C GLN A 50 -13.09 -1.01 -11.46
N ASP A 51 -13.08 -1.96 -12.40
CA ASP A 51 -14.24 -2.82 -12.67
C ASP A 51 -14.42 -3.86 -11.54
N LEU A 52 -13.31 -4.43 -11.08
CA LEU A 52 -13.27 -5.26 -9.87
C LEU A 52 -12.25 -4.66 -8.91
N PRO A 53 -12.69 -3.93 -7.87
CA PRO A 53 -11.77 -3.20 -7.02
C PRO A 53 -10.87 -4.14 -6.24
N LEU A 54 -9.57 -3.82 -6.24
CA LEU A 54 -8.59 -4.44 -5.37
C LEU A 54 -8.57 -3.71 -4.01
N PRO A 55 -8.27 -4.41 -2.91
CA PRO A 55 -8.08 -3.79 -1.62
C PRO A 55 -6.79 -2.97 -1.59
N SER A 56 -6.86 -1.77 -1.03
CA SER A 56 -5.72 -0.92 -0.69
C SER A 56 -5.04 -1.46 0.58
N SER A 57 -4.40 -2.63 0.47
CA SER A 57 -3.68 -3.29 1.58
C SER A 57 -2.23 -3.62 1.23
N ILE A 58 -1.38 -3.74 2.25
CA ILE A 58 0.02 -4.12 2.07
C ILE A 58 0.17 -5.53 1.49
N GLU A 59 -0.73 -6.46 1.80
CA GLU A 59 -0.71 -7.83 1.28
C GLU A 59 -1.03 -7.86 -0.22
N THR A 60 -2.00 -7.04 -0.64
CA THR A 60 -2.34 -6.86 -2.06
C THR A 60 -1.14 -6.30 -2.81
N PHE A 61 -0.52 -5.23 -2.27
CA PHE A 61 0.67 -4.63 -2.86
C PHE A 61 1.82 -5.63 -2.97
N ILE A 62 2.19 -6.31 -1.88
CA ILE A 62 3.25 -7.32 -1.87
C ILE A 62 2.99 -8.40 -2.93
N SER A 63 1.75 -8.88 -3.06
CA SER A 63 1.38 -9.90 -4.04
C SER A 63 1.57 -9.43 -5.48
N LEU A 64 1.17 -8.20 -5.79
CA LEU A 64 1.37 -7.60 -7.12
C LEU A 64 2.87 -7.46 -7.44
N ILE A 65 3.66 -6.99 -6.47
CA ILE A 65 5.12 -6.85 -6.61
C ILE A 65 5.80 -8.20 -6.76
N GLU A 66 5.44 -9.20 -5.96
CA GLU A 66 6.01 -10.55 -6.04
C GLU A 66 5.72 -11.20 -7.40
N ARG A 67 4.53 -10.98 -7.95
CA ARG A 67 4.16 -11.45 -9.29
C ARG A 67 5.04 -10.80 -10.36
N TYR A 68 5.28 -9.49 -10.24
CA TYR A 68 6.19 -8.79 -11.14
C TYR A 68 7.63 -9.28 -11.02
N GLU A 69 8.18 -9.38 -9.81
CA GLU A 69 9.54 -9.85 -9.54
C GLU A 69 9.77 -11.30 -9.99
N THR A 70 8.72 -12.13 -9.99
CA THR A 70 8.77 -13.49 -10.53
C THR A 70 8.87 -13.51 -12.06
N ARG A 71 8.21 -12.58 -12.75
CA ARG A 71 8.32 -12.43 -14.22
C ARG A 71 9.60 -11.71 -14.65
N GLN A 72 10.14 -10.86 -13.79
CA GLN A 72 11.35 -10.07 -14.04
C GLN A 72 12.44 -10.37 -12.99
N PRO A 73 13.05 -11.57 -12.98
CA PRO A 73 13.98 -11.98 -11.92
C PRO A 73 15.22 -11.09 -11.80
N SER A 74 15.63 -10.43 -12.88
CA SER A 74 16.80 -9.54 -12.93
C SER A 74 16.53 -8.14 -12.37
N VAL A 75 15.27 -7.77 -12.12
CA VAL A 75 14.96 -6.43 -11.58
C VAL A 75 15.55 -6.27 -10.19
N THR A 76 16.27 -5.18 -9.98
CA THR A 76 16.80 -4.81 -8.66
C THR A 76 15.70 -4.11 -7.86
N THR A 77 15.75 -4.22 -6.53
CA THR A 77 14.80 -3.54 -5.64
C THR A 77 14.82 -2.02 -5.85
N THR A 78 16.01 -1.45 -6.04
CA THR A 78 16.19 -0.02 -6.31
C THR A 78 15.53 0.42 -7.62
N ASP A 79 15.65 -0.38 -8.68
CA ASP A 79 15.03 -0.05 -9.97
C ASP A 79 13.51 -0.27 -9.95
N LEU A 80 13.04 -1.30 -9.25
CA LEU A 80 11.61 -1.55 -9.09
C LEU A 80 10.92 -0.43 -8.32
N ILE A 81 11.48 0.03 -7.20
CA ILE A 81 10.92 1.17 -6.44
C ILE A 81 10.86 2.42 -7.33
N ARG A 82 11.93 2.72 -8.08
CA ARG A 82 11.90 3.84 -9.04
C ARG A 82 10.78 3.67 -10.07
N LYS A 83 10.66 2.49 -10.69
CA LYS A 83 9.61 2.21 -11.68
C LYS A 83 8.21 2.44 -11.09
N LEU A 84 7.95 1.94 -9.89
CA LEU A 84 6.67 2.08 -9.21
C LEU A 84 6.33 3.54 -8.91
N LEU A 85 7.24 4.27 -8.26
CA LEU A 85 7.03 5.67 -7.93
C LEU A 85 6.86 6.52 -9.20
N MET A 86 7.64 6.25 -10.25
CA MET A 86 7.57 7.02 -11.50
C MET A 86 6.33 6.72 -12.34
N SER A 87 5.79 5.51 -12.22
CA SER A 87 4.65 5.05 -13.02
C SER A 87 3.31 5.23 -12.32
N PHE A 88 3.28 5.36 -10.99
CA PHE A 88 2.02 5.34 -10.24
C PHE A 88 1.88 6.44 -9.20
N LYS A 89 2.95 7.16 -8.80
CA LYS A 89 2.85 8.25 -7.81
C LYS A 89 2.62 9.60 -8.49
N VAL A 90 1.49 10.22 -8.16
CA VAL A 90 1.15 11.61 -8.46
C VAL A 90 0.46 12.19 -7.23
N ASP A 91 1.24 12.83 -6.36
CA ASP A 91 0.67 13.37 -5.13
C ASP A 91 -0.19 14.61 -5.42
N ASP A 92 -1.20 14.77 -4.57
CA ASP A 92 -2.05 15.94 -4.45
C ASP A 92 -2.76 16.36 -5.75
N LEU A 93 -3.38 15.36 -6.39
CA LEU A 93 -4.22 15.56 -7.56
C LEU A 93 -5.55 16.21 -7.14
N SER A 94 -5.81 17.41 -7.65
CA SER A 94 -7.13 18.04 -7.54
C SER A 94 -8.19 17.27 -8.34
N GLY A 95 -9.47 17.43 -7.95
CA GLY A 95 -10.60 16.75 -8.61
C GLY A 95 -10.81 17.11 -10.08
N ASP A 96 -10.23 18.21 -10.57
CA ASP A 96 -10.21 18.62 -11.98
C ASP A 96 -8.92 18.24 -12.72
N PHE A 97 -8.04 17.47 -12.07
CA PHE A 97 -6.69 17.10 -12.53
C PHE A 97 -5.82 18.31 -12.85
N ARG A 98 -6.11 19.50 -12.30
CA ARG A 98 -5.34 20.71 -12.53
C ARG A 98 -4.72 21.22 -11.22
N ALA A 99 -3.39 21.16 -11.22
CA ALA A 99 -2.47 21.71 -10.24
C ALA A 99 -2.22 20.85 -9.00
N TRP A 100 -0.96 20.93 -8.58
CA TRP A 100 -0.40 20.44 -7.32
C TRP A 100 -0.54 21.59 -6.32
N THR A 101 -0.84 21.32 -5.05
CA THR A 101 -0.53 22.32 -4.01
C THR A 101 0.97 22.58 -3.98
N SER A 102 1.36 23.71 -3.41
CA SER A 102 2.76 24.06 -3.24
C SER A 102 3.53 22.99 -2.46
N SER A 103 2.92 22.36 -1.47
CA SER A 103 3.49 21.33 -0.61
C SER A 103 3.97 20.09 -1.39
N ALA A 104 3.09 19.53 -2.22
CA ALA A 104 3.40 18.35 -3.01
C ALA A 104 4.47 18.64 -4.06
N ARG A 105 4.42 19.85 -4.66
CA ARG A 105 5.45 20.31 -5.59
C ARG A 105 6.84 20.32 -4.93
N TYR A 106 6.98 20.92 -3.75
CA TYR A 106 8.28 21.01 -3.08
C TYR A 106 8.82 19.64 -2.67
N ALA A 107 7.97 18.76 -2.14
CA ALA A 107 8.36 17.38 -1.83
C ALA A 107 8.91 16.66 -3.07
N ASN A 108 8.24 16.83 -4.20
CA ASN A 108 8.58 16.22 -5.47
C ASN A 108 9.93 16.71 -6.03
N ASP A 109 10.28 17.98 -5.83
CA ASP A 109 11.56 18.56 -6.26
C ASP A 109 12.74 17.95 -5.48
N PHE A 110 12.61 17.81 -4.15
CA PHE A 110 13.63 17.15 -3.33
C PHE A 110 13.76 15.66 -3.65
N GLU A 111 12.64 14.94 -3.75
CA GLU A 111 12.63 13.53 -4.15
C GLU A 111 13.32 13.34 -5.51
N THR A 112 13.05 14.25 -6.47
CA THR A 112 13.65 14.25 -7.80
C THR A 112 15.17 14.32 -7.73
N TYR A 113 15.66 15.32 -7.00
CA TYR A 113 17.07 15.57 -6.83
C TYR A 113 17.76 14.38 -6.16
N PHE A 114 17.18 13.91 -5.06
CA PHE A 114 17.77 12.85 -4.26
C PHE A 114 17.82 11.48 -4.95
N PHE A 115 16.91 11.22 -5.89
CA PHE A 115 16.85 9.93 -6.59
C PHE A 115 17.39 9.98 -8.03
N ASN A 116 17.92 11.13 -8.46
CA ASN A 116 18.53 11.38 -9.77
C ASN A 116 17.65 10.85 -10.92
N VAL A 117 16.39 11.27 -10.91
CA VAL A 117 15.40 10.81 -11.87
C VAL A 117 15.54 11.61 -13.17
N VAL A 118 16.46 11.23 -14.06
CA VAL A 118 16.81 12.09 -15.22
C VAL A 118 16.08 11.71 -16.53
N SER A 119 15.43 10.54 -16.65
CA SER A 119 14.72 10.16 -17.89
C SER A 119 13.65 9.09 -17.74
N ARG A 120 12.48 9.35 -18.36
CA ARG A 120 11.23 8.56 -18.25
C ARG A 120 11.12 7.26 -19.07
N PRO A 121 11.66 7.13 -20.30
CA PRO A 121 11.47 5.90 -21.10
C PRO A 121 12.00 4.63 -20.43
N LYS A 122 12.91 4.78 -19.47
CA LYS A 122 13.56 3.66 -18.76
C LYS A 122 12.66 3.00 -17.72
N TYR A 123 11.53 3.62 -17.34
CA TYR A 123 10.77 3.23 -16.16
C TYR A 123 9.32 2.80 -16.41
N GLU A 124 8.93 2.58 -17.67
CA GLU A 124 7.60 2.07 -18.01
C GLU A 124 7.49 0.56 -17.73
N PHE A 125 6.29 0.13 -17.34
CA PHE A 125 5.90 -1.27 -17.27
C PHE A 125 5.44 -1.74 -18.64
N GLU A 126 5.76 -2.99 -19.00
CA GLU A 126 5.37 -3.58 -20.26
C GLU A 126 3.87 -3.89 -20.29
N THR A 127 3.31 -3.99 -21.50
CA THR A 127 1.90 -4.41 -21.65
C THR A 127 1.73 -5.82 -21.10
N GLY A 128 0.83 -5.98 -20.14
CA GLY A 128 0.55 -7.26 -19.47
C GLY A 128 1.27 -7.47 -18.14
N ASP A 129 2.16 -6.57 -17.72
CA ASP A 129 2.75 -6.59 -16.36
C ASP A 129 1.67 -6.40 -15.29
N PHE A 130 0.78 -5.44 -15.53
CA PHE A 130 -0.40 -5.16 -14.70
C PHE A 130 -1.65 -4.97 -15.56
N THR A 131 -2.78 -5.45 -15.08
CA THR A 131 -4.10 -5.10 -15.62
C THR A 131 -4.41 -3.64 -15.33
N ASP A 132 -5.41 -3.08 -15.99
CA ASP A 132 -5.72 -1.67 -15.75
C ASP A 132 -6.33 -1.41 -14.36
N ASP A 133 -7.08 -2.37 -13.81
CA ASP A 133 -7.58 -2.30 -12.43
C ASP A 133 -6.41 -2.29 -11.44
N GLU A 134 -5.37 -3.12 -11.68
CA GLU A 134 -4.17 -3.16 -10.85
C GLU A 134 -3.33 -1.88 -10.96
N LYS A 135 -3.26 -1.27 -12.15
CA LYS A 135 -2.62 0.05 -12.31
C LYS A 135 -3.36 1.13 -11.50
N CYS A 136 -4.69 1.12 -11.51
CA CYS A 136 -5.48 2.02 -10.68
C CYS A 136 -5.27 1.74 -9.19
N ALA A 137 -5.26 0.47 -8.78
CA ALA A 137 -4.97 0.10 -7.39
C ALA A 137 -3.58 0.61 -6.96
N LEU A 138 -2.52 0.34 -7.73
CA LEU A 138 -1.17 0.82 -7.46
C LEU A 138 -1.10 2.35 -7.39
N HIS A 139 -1.82 3.05 -8.28
CA HIS A 139 -1.92 4.49 -8.25
C HIS A 139 -2.53 5.00 -6.94
N PHE A 140 -3.68 4.48 -6.53
CA PHE A 140 -4.35 4.89 -5.28
C PHE A 140 -3.66 4.39 -4.01
N MET A 141 -2.78 3.38 -4.08
CA MET A 141 -1.91 2.97 -2.97
C MET A 141 -0.67 3.87 -2.81
N LEU A 142 -0.20 4.52 -3.89
CA LEU A 142 1.08 5.25 -3.92
C LEU A 142 0.93 6.78 -4.00
N SER A 143 -0.16 7.28 -4.58
CA SER A 143 -0.42 8.70 -4.80
C SER A 143 -1.17 9.31 -3.63
N HIS A 144 -0.47 10.09 -2.80
CA HIS A 144 -1.10 10.70 -1.63
C HIS A 144 -1.96 11.87 -2.05
N THR A 145 -3.24 11.88 -1.68
CA THR A 145 -4.17 12.98 -1.96
C THR A 145 -5.29 12.95 -0.93
N ILE A 146 -5.66 14.11 -0.39
CA ILE A 146 -6.84 14.25 0.45
C ILE A 146 -7.95 14.87 -0.39
N ASN A 147 -8.93 14.04 -0.74
CA ASN A 147 -10.07 14.49 -1.51
C ASN A 147 -11.17 15.01 -0.59
N GLY A 148 -11.28 16.35 -0.54
CA GLY A 148 -12.35 17.09 0.14
C GLY A 148 -13.60 17.32 -0.70
N THR A 149 -13.69 16.76 -1.92
CA THR A 149 -14.84 16.98 -2.81
C THR A 149 -15.91 15.92 -2.57
N ALA A 150 -17.17 16.34 -2.47
CA ALA A 150 -18.30 15.41 -2.28
C ALA A 150 -18.57 14.56 -3.53
N TRP A 151 -18.83 13.28 -3.31
CA TRP A 151 -19.04 12.26 -4.35
C TRP A 151 -20.44 11.62 -4.30
N GLY A 152 -21.29 12.03 -3.36
CA GLY A 152 -22.63 11.54 -3.16
C GLY A 152 -23.37 12.31 -2.07
N ASN A 153 -23.85 11.58 -1.06
CA ASN A 153 -24.63 12.09 0.06
C ASN A 153 -23.78 12.44 1.30
N GLU A 154 -22.49 12.76 1.11
CA GLU A 154 -21.61 13.13 2.22
C GLU A 154 -22.06 14.44 2.91
N GLU A 155 -21.87 14.51 4.22
CA GLU A 155 -22.06 15.75 4.98
C GLU A 155 -21.05 16.81 4.53
N LEU A 156 -21.56 18.00 4.23
CA LEU A 156 -20.77 19.16 3.80
C LEU A 156 -20.53 20.13 4.96
N LEU A 157 -19.36 20.77 4.95
CA LEU A 157 -19.06 21.97 5.73
C LEU A 157 -19.64 23.21 5.03
N GLU A 158 -19.65 24.34 5.73
CA GLU A 158 -20.17 25.62 5.21
C GLU A 158 -19.44 26.11 3.95
N ASP A 159 -18.18 25.71 3.77
CA ASP A 159 -17.36 26.04 2.59
C ASP A 159 -17.60 25.09 1.40
N GLY A 160 -18.53 24.13 1.53
CA GLY A 160 -18.87 23.16 0.49
C GLY A 160 -17.93 21.96 0.40
N THR A 161 -16.91 21.86 1.26
CA THR A 161 -16.06 20.66 1.37
C THR A 161 -16.73 19.58 2.20
N VAL A 162 -16.36 18.30 1.99
CA VAL A 162 -16.89 17.23 2.84
C VAL A 162 -16.32 17.32 4.25
N LYS A 163 -17.14 16.99 5.24
CA LYS A 163 -16.77 16.91 6.66
C LYS A 163 -15.75 15.79 6.93
N HIS A 164 -15.84 14.71 6.16
CA HIS A 164 -15.02 13.50 6.30
C HIS A 164 -14.35 13.17 4.96
N PRO A 165 -13.18 13.75 4.67
CA PRO A 165 -12.53 13.63 3.37
C PRO A 165 -11.91 12.25 3.18
N ARG A 166 -11.85 11.80 1.93
CA ARG A 166 -11.19 10.53 1.58
C ARG A 166 -9.70 10.77 1.41
N GLU A 167 -8.89 9.89 1.98
CA GLU A 167 -7.44 9.92 1.82
C GLU A 167 -6.99 8.76 0.91
N TYR A 168 -6.22 9.11 -0.11
CA TYR A 168 -5.54 8.20 -1.03
C TYR A 168 -4.04 8.14 -0.73
N GLY A 169 -3.33 7.17 -1.33
CA GLY A 169 -1.89 6.98 -1.15
C GLY A 169 -1.52 6.30 0.17
N VAL A 170 -2.49 5.59 0.75
CA VAL A 170 -2.36 4.88 2.00
C VAL A 170 -2.85 3.44 1.83
N VAL A 171 -2.28 2.53 2.62
CA VAL A 171 -2.67 1.12 2.59
C VAL A 171 -2.93 0.60 4.00
N SER A 172 -3.81 -0.39 4.12
CA SER A 172 -4.08 -1.08 5.36
C SER A 172 -3.00 -2.12 5.68
N VAL A 173 -2.90 -2.46 6.97
CA VAL A 173 -2.08 -3.57 7.48
C VAL A 173 -3.02 -4.62 8.04
N HIS A 174 -2.90 -5.89 7.60
CA HIS A 174 -3.66 -7.05 8.12
C HIS A 174 -5.15 -6.79 8.37
N SER A 175 -5.84 -6.15 7.41
CA SER A 175 -7.28 -5.91 7.51
C SER A 175 -7.74 -5.11 8.74
N LYS A 176 -6.87 -4.30 9.34
CA LYS A 176 -7.24 -3.48 10.51
C LYS A 176 -7.91 -2.17 10.09
N TRP A 177 -9.00 -1.82 10.76
CA TRP A 177 -9.88 -0.70 10.38
C TRP A 177 -9.22 0.68 10.54
N LYS A 178 -8.43 0.88 11.58
CA LYS A 178 -7.83 2.19 11.91
C LYS A 178 -6.39 2.35 11.41
N HIS A 179 -5.75 1.26 11.05
CA HIS A 179 -4.36 1.27 10.63
C HIS A 179 -4.23 1.46 9.13
N ALA A 180 -3.95 2.70 8.76
CA ALA A 180 -3.45 3.07 7.44
C ALA A 180 -2.05 3.66 7.57
N PHE A 181 -1.21 3.43 6.56
CA PHE A 181 0.09 4.08 6.43
C PHE A 181 0.39 4.46 4.97
N SER A 182 1.17 5.51 4.76
CA SER A 182 1.60 5.91 3.41
C SER A 182 2.68 4.98 2.87
N LEU A 183 2.31 4.20 1.86
CA LEU A 183 3.21 3.24 1.23
C LEU A 183 4.33 3.93 0.44
N SER A 184 4.03 5.05 -0.22
CA SER A 184 5.07 5.78 -0.97
C SER A 184 6.18 6.29 -0.06
N LYS A 185 5.87 6.74 1.16
CA LYS A 185 6.88 7.13 2.16
C LYS A 185 7.74 5.98 2.64
N VAL A 186 7.16 4.78 2.74
CA VAL A 186 7.93 3.54 3.01
C VAL A 186 8.90 3.24 1.88
N LEU A 187 8.43 3.26 0.63
CA LEU A 187 9.27 3.00 -0.54
C LEU A 187 10.40 4.02 -0.70
N LEU A 188 10.14 5.30 -0.43
CA LEU A 188 11.16 6.36 -0.43
C LEU A 188 12.24 6.11 0.62
N GLY A 189 11.85 5.66 1.82
CA GLY A 189 12.78 5.27 2.89
C GLY A 189 13.65 4.07 2.51
N ILE A 190 13.04 3.01 1.96
CA ILE A 190 13.76 1.84 1.45
C ILE A 190 14.76 2.26 0.36
N GLN A 191 14.31 3.10 -0.58
CA GLN A 191 15.14 3.58 -1.68
C GLN A 191 16.34 4.39 -1.19
N ALA A 192 16.13 5.32 -0.25
CA ALA A 192 17.22 6.09 0.32
C ALA A 192 18.22 5.18 1.06
N GLY A 193 17.74 4.19 1.82
CA GLY A 193 18.59 3.20 2.47
C GLY A 193 19.46 2.41 1.47
N LEU A 194 18.85 1.90 0.40
CA LEU A 194 19.55 1.09 -0.60
C LEU A 194 20.62 1.86 -1.38
N LEU A 195 20.41 3.15 -1.62
CA LEU A 195 21.38 3.99 -2.33
C LEU A 195 22.63 4.27 -1.50
N GLY A 196 22.53 4.22 -0.18
CA GLY A 196 23.60 4.58 0.73
C GLY A 196 24.10 6.02 0.51
N ASN A 197 25.21 6.35 1.17
CA ASN A 197 25.84 7.69 1.10
C ASN A 197 24.80 8.83 1.18
N ASN A 198 24.05 8.84 2.29
CA ASN A 198 22.86 9.67 2.42
C ASN A 198 23.17 11.15 2.68
N GLU A 199 24.39 11.51 3.09
CA GLU A 199 24.76 12.92 3.29
C GLU A 199 24.87 13.68 1.96
N ARG A 200 24.29 14.88 1.92
CA ARG A 200 24.37 15.82 0.80
C ARG A 200 24.59 17.24 1.32
N SER A 201 25.38 18.06 0.61
CA SER A 201 25.50 19.47 0.94
C SER A 201 24.17 20.17 0.64
N ALA A 202 23.60 20.88 1.62
CA ALA A 202 22.36 21.62 1.45
C ALA A 202 22.49 22.70 0.37
N ASN A 203 23.62 23.40 0.34
CA ASN A 203 23.89 24.41 -0.68
C ASN A 203 23.97 23.83 -2.10
N GLU A 204 24.55 22.63 -2.27
CA GLU A 204 24.55 21.94 -3.58
C GLU A 204 23.15 21.53 -4.02
N VAL A 205 22.31 21.10 -3.07
CA VAL A 205 20.91 20.75 -3.35
C VAL A 205 20.16 21.99 -3.85
N ILE A 206 20.24 23.12 -3.13
CA ILE A 206 19.57 24.36 -3.55
C ILE A 206 20.06 24.83 -4.91
N ARG A 207 21.37 24.86 -5.13
CA ARG A 207 21.94 25.25 -6.42
C ARG A 207 21.38 24.42 -7.57
N SER A 208 21.16 23.13 -7.35
CA SER A 208 20.57 22.26 -8.37
C SER A 208 19.08 22.55 -8.60
N LEU A 209 18.33 22.90 -7.56
CA LEU A 209 16.89 23.15 -7.66
C LEU A 209 16.56 24.57 -8.14
N GLN A 210 17.36 25.58 -7.79
CA GLN A 210 17.16 27.00 -8.09
C GLN A 210 18.10 27.54 -9.18
N SER A 211 18.48 26.70 -10.16
CA SER A 211 19.25 27.10 -11.35
C SER A 211 20.59 27.82 -11.05
N GLY A 212 21.31 27.36 -10.03
CA GLY A 212 22.65 27.84 -9.66
C GLY A 212 22.69 28.94 -8.60
N GLN A 213 21.54 29.45 -8.15
CA GLN A 213 21.49 30.29 -6.95
C GLN A 213 21.73 29.41 -5.73
N GLY A 214 22.79 29.69 -4.97
CA GLY A 214 23.06 29.04 -3.70
C GLY A 214 22.66 29.92 -2.53
N ASP A 215 22.68 29.34 -1.35
CA ASP A 215 22.49 30.08 -0.10
C ASP A 215 23.77 29.93 0.75
N GLU A 216 24.44 31.06 1.00
CA GLU A 216 25.66 31.10 1.81
C GLU A 216 25.40 30.64 3.25
N ASN A 217 24.20 30.86 3.78
CA ASN A 217 23.79 30.43 5.11
C ASN A 217 23.75 28.89 5.24
N LEU A 218 23.68 28.18 4.11
CA LEU A 218 23.70 26.72 4.05
C LEU A 218 25.08 26.13 3.76
N GLY A 219 26.13 26.95 3.70
CA GLY A 219 27.48 26.53 3.27
C GLY A 219 28.08 25.36 4.07
N SER A 220 27.73 25.25 5.36
CA SER A 220 28.19 24.16 6.24
C SER A 220 27.14 23.08 6.51
N VAL A 221 25.89 23.26 6.05
CA VAL A 221 24.78 22.36 6.36
C VAL A 221 24.85 21.13 5.47
N LYS A 222 24.91 19.95 6.10
CA LYS A 222 24.75 18.66 5.43
C LYS A 222 23.39 18.07 5.79
N VAL A 223 22.64 17.63 4.80
CA VAL A 223 21.34 16.98 4.98
C VAL A 223 21.45 15.49 4.70
N ASN A 224 20.78 14.68 5.51
CA ASN A 224 20.65 13.26 5.26
C ASN A 224 19.38 12.98 4.43
N ARG A 225 19.58 12.41 3.24
CA ARG A 225 18.50 12.05 2.30
C ARG A 225 17.40 11.21 2.94
N LEU A 226 17.76 10.22 3.75
CA LEU A 226 16.79 9.30 4.33
C LEU A 226 15.81 10.04 5.24
N TYR A 227 16.33 10.90 6.12
CA TYR A 227 15.49 11.74 6.98
C TYR A 227 14.71 12.76 6.15
N ALA A 228 15.30 13.34 5.12
CA ALA A 228 14.66 14.33 4.26
C ALA A 228 13.38 13.81 3.57
N VAL A 229 13.45 12.64 2.94
CA VAL A 229 12.34 12.06 2.15
C VAL A 229 11.26 11.40 3.00
N THR A 230 11.58 11.08 4.26
CA THR A 230 10.65 10.49 5.23
C THR A 230 9.98 11.58 6.08
N LEU A 231 10.58 11.96 7.21
CA LEU A 231 10.00 12.92 8.16
C LEU A 231 10.32 14.38 7.82
N GLY A 232 11.51 14.64 7.26
CA GLY A 232 12.04 15.98 7.02
C GLY A 232 11.08 16.87 6.26
N THR A 233 10.60 16.40 5.11
CA THR A 233 9.64 17.14 4.27
C THR A 233 8.30 17.39 4.99
N LEU A 234 7.79 16.40 5.73
CA LEU A 234 6.51 16.50 6.43
C LEU A 234 6.57 17.51 7.57
N VAL A 235 7.58 17.39 8.43
CA VAL A 235 7.80 18.28 9.58
C VAL A 235 8.11 19.69 9.09
N SER A 236 8.94 19.83 8.06
CA SER A 236 9.31 21.16 7.53
C SER A 236 8.13 21.87 6.88
N HIS A 237 7.27 21.12 6.19
CA HIS A 237 6.03 21.65 5.65
C HIS A 237 5.08 22.10 6.77
N TYR A 238 4.91 21.26 7.79
CA TYR A 238 4.00 21.54 8.91
C TYR A 238 4.47 22.73 9.75
N ALA A 239 5.77 22.79 10.10
CA ALA A 239 6.38 23.91 10.83
C ALA A 239 6.18 25.25 10.08
N ASN A 240 6.45 25.28 8.77
CA ASN A 240 6.26 26.47 7.95
C ASN A 240 4.79 26.94 7.84
N LYS A 241 3.81 26.03 7.99
CA LYS A 241 2.38 26.37 7.92
C LYS A 241 1.84 26.86 9.27
N ILE A 242 2.20 26.20 10.36
CA ILE A 242 1.75 26.55 11.72
C ILE A 242 2.23 27.94 12.12
N TYR A 243 3.52 28.21 11.94
CA TYR A 243 4.10 29.46 12.43
C TYR A 243 3.53 30.68 11.71
N LYS A 244 3.32 30.58 10.39
CA LYS A 244 2.69 31.66 9.62
C LYS A 244 1.28 32.03 10.11
N ARG A 245 0.65 31.18 10.91
CA ARG A 245 -0.74 31.35 11.37
C ARG A 245 -0.88 31.41 12.90
N ASN A 246 0.21 31.31 13.67
CA ASN A 246 0.18 31.17 15.14
C ASN A 246 -0.83 30.10 15.61
N GLU A 247 -0.97 29.01 14.86
CA GLU A 247 -1.89 27.93 15.20
C GLU A 247 -1.29 27.02 16.27
N PRO A 248 -2.07 26.48 17.22
CA PRO A 248 -1.55 25.44 18.12
C PRO A 248 -1.18 24.20 17.30
N ILE A 249 -0.11 23.52 17.73
CA ILE A 249 0.27 22.18 17.26
C ILE A 249 -0.90 21.23 17.57
N THR A 250 -1.79 21.07 16.60
CA THR A 250 -2.95 20.21 16.67
C THR A 250 -2.66 18.99 15.82
N PHE A 251 -2.64 17.84 16.48
CA PHE A 251 -2.25 16.60 15.85
C PHE A 251 -3.17 16.25 14.68
N VAL A 252 -2.58 15.62 13.68
CA VAL A 252 -3.15 15.49 12.34
C VAL A 252 -4.28 14.45 12.30
N PRO A 253 -5.20 14.50 11.32
CA PRO A 253 -6.40 13.69 11.38
C PRO A 253 -6.03 12.20 11.23
N ASN A 254 -6.69 11.35 12.02
CA ASN A 254 -6.75 9.91 11.78
C ASN A 254 -8.02 9.59 10.97
N GLY A 255 -8.14 8.35 10.52
CA GLY A 255 -9.31 7.89 9.79
C GLY A 255 -9.59 6.40 10.00
N MET A 256 -10.54 5.90 9.22
CA MET A 256 -10.91 4.49 9.20
C MET A 256 -11.16 3.99 7.78
N TRP A 257 -10.83 2.73 7.55
CA TRP A 257 -11.19 2.00 6.35
C TRP A 257 -12.69 1.72 6.32
N ASN A 258 -13.25 1.70 5.13
CA ASN A 258 -14.65 1.39 4.91
C ASN A 258 -15.03 -0.07 5.19
N ASP A 259 -14.04 -0.97 5.15
CA ASP A 259 -14.21 -2.40 5.38
C ASP A 259 -12.85 -3.02 5.77
N ALA A 260 -12.84 -3.98 6.71
CA ALA A 260 -11.63 -4.73 7.06
C ALA A 260 -11.22 -5.74 5.99
N SER A 261 -12.19 -6.49 5.46
CA SER A 261 -11.97 -7.55 4.49
C SER A 261 -11.69 -7.00 3.09
N CYS A 262 -12.25 -5.84 2.75
CA CYS A 262 -12.09 -5.17 1.46
C CYS A 262 -11.87 -3.65 1.61
N PRO A 263 -10.71 -3.23 2.16
CA PRO A 263 -10.40 -1.81 2.34
C PRO A 263 -10.19 -1.13 0.98
N THR A 264 -11.17 -0.37 0.49
CA THR A 264 -11.10 0.30 -0.82
C THR A 264 -10.93 1.81 -0.72
N TYR A 265 -11.35 2.42 0.38
CA TYR A 265 -11.15 3.84 0.65
C TYR A 265 -11.00 4.09 2.15
N TYR A 266 -10.11 5.02 2.49
CA TYR A 266 -9.84 5.47 3.85
C TYR A 266 -10.47 6.83 4.06
N VAL A 267 -11.24 7.00 5.12
CA VAL A 267 -11.99 8.23 5.41
C VAL A 267 -11.44 8.87 6.68
N LEU A 268 -11.05 10.13 6.59
CA LEU A 268 -10.56 10.90 7.72
C LEU A 268 -11.71 11.32 8.65
N ASN A 269 -11.44 11.32 9.96
CA ASN A 269 -12.41 11.66 11.00
C ASN A 269 -12.84 13.13 10.96
N GLU A 270 -12.05 14.00 10.36
CA GLU A 270 -12.33 15.42 10.23
C GLU A 270 -11.65 15.99 9.00
N ASN A 271 -12.28 17.00 8.40
CA ASN A 271 -11.63 17.84 7.42
C ASN A 271 -10.95 19.03 8.10
N ASN A 272 -9.63 18.98 8.21
CA ASN A 272 -8.84 20.09 8.75
C ASN A 272 -7.93 20.73 7.68
N ASN A 273 -8.13 20.42 6.40
CA ASN A 273 -7.33 20.95 5.28
C ASN A 273 -5.80 20.80 5.50
N LYS A 274 -5.37 19.78 6.26
CA LYS A 274 -3.94 19.47 6.49
C LYS A 274 -3.51 18.34 5.57
N TYR A 275 -2.42 18.57 4.84
CA TYR A 275 -1.78 17.57 3.98
C TYR A 275 -1.14 16.43 4.78
N VAL A 276 -0.59 16.74 5.96
CA VAL A 276 0.01 15.72 6.83
C VAL A 276 -1.09 15.06 7.65
N THR A 277 -1.09 13.74 7.70
CA THR A 277 -2.06 12.87 8.40
C THR A 277 -1.33 11.78 9.20
N ASN A 278 -2.04 11.05 10.07
CA ASN A 278 -1.43 10.00 10.89
C ASN A 278 -0.91 8.86 10.03
N SER A 279 -1.63 8.53 8.96
CA SER A 279 -1.22 7.51 8.00
C SER A 279 0.10 7.91 7.29
N VAL A 280 0.25 9.17 6.88
CA VAL A 280 1.50 9.66 6.29
C VAL A 280 2.66 9.64 7.28
N ILE A 281 2.44 10.05 8.53
CA ILE A 281 3.46 9.98 9.59
C ILE A 281 3.87 8.54 9.87
N ARG A 282 2.92 7.61 10.02
CA ARG A 282 3.21 6.17 10.23
C ARG A 282 4.06 5.61 9.08
N GLY A 283 3.72 5.93 7.83
CA GLY A 283 4.48 5.50 6.66
C GLY A 283 5.89 6.10 6.58
N ALA A 284 6.05 7.37 6.99
CA ALA A 284 7.36 8.02 7.06
C ALA A 284 8.25 7.41 8.15
N ILE A 285 7.68 7.11 9.33
CA ILE A 285 8.40 6.44 10.42
C ILE A 285 8.81 5.02 9.99
N ASP A 286 7.90 4.26 9.39
CA ASP A 286 8.20 2.92 8.86
C ASP A 286 9.32 2.98 7.81
N GLY A 287 9.22 3.91 6.86
CA GLY A 287 10.25 4.14 5.84
C GLY A 287 11.61 4.49 6.45
N LEU A 288 11.63 5.32 7.50
CA LEU A 288 12.85 5.69 8.21
C LEU A 288 13.47 4.49 8.93
N ILE A 289 12.68 3.72 9.69
CA ILE A 289 13.14 2.53 10.42
C ILE A 289 13.73 1.51 9.44
N ILE A 290 13.01 1.19 8.36
CA ILE A 290 13.46 0.23 7.36
C ILE A 290 14.72 0.76 6.65
N GLY A 291 14.72 2.03 6.23
CA GLY A 291 15.83 2.64 5.52
C GLY A 291 17.12 2.71 6.35
N LEU A 292 17.02 2.95 7.66
CA LEU A 292 18.17 2.90 8.57
C LEU A 292 18.71 1.49 8.66
N LYS A 293 17.83 0.49 8.83
CA LYS A 293 18.25 -0.92 8.91
C LYS A 293 18.93 -1.40 7.62
N ILE A 294 18.44 -0.93 6.47
CA ILE A 294 19.08 -1.19 5.17
C ILE A 294 20.45 -0.52 5.07
N SER A 295 20.56 0.74 5.51
CA SER A 295 21.81 1.50 5.49
C SER A 295 22.89 0.87 6.36
N ASP A 296 22.50 0.24 7.47
CA ASP A 296 23.40 -0.48 8.37
C ASP A 296 23.90 -1.80 7.76
N LYS A 297 23.09 -2.45 6.90
CA LYS A 297 23.39 -3.78 6.32
C LYS A 297 23.15 -3.82 4.80
N PRO A 298 23.82 -2.97 4.01
CA PRO A 298 23.53 -2.82 2.59
C PRO A 298 23.72 -4.12 1.81
N GLU A 299 24.75 -4.91 2.12
CA GLU A 299 25.08 -6.16 1.41
C GLU A 299 23.98 -7.23 1.53
N THR A 300 23.25 -7.24 2.65
CA THR A 300 22.15 -8.18 2.91
C THR A 300 20.92 -7.74 2.14
N PHE A 301 20.52 -6.48 2.29
CA PHE A 301 19.27 -5.98 1.73
C PHE A 301 19.32 -5.72 0.23
N GLN A 302 20.50 -5.42 -0.35
CA GLN A 302 20.66 -5.29 -1.81
C GLN A 302 20.39 -6.60 -2.57
N LYS A 303 20.54 -7.76 -1.90
CA LYS A 303 20.25 -9.08 -2.48
C LYS A 303 18.79 -9.50 -2.31
N MET A 304 18.03 -8.80 -1.46
CA MET A 304 16.62 -9.08 -1.21
C MET A 304 15.74 -8.38 -2.24
N LYS A 305 14.64 -9.04 -2.57
CA LYS A 305 13.53 -8.48 -3.36
C LYS A 305 12.69 -7.52 -2.53
N LEU A 306 12.00 -6.59 -3.18
CA LEU A 306 11.14 -5.60 -2.51
C LEU A 306 10.03 -6.29 -1.71
N SER A 307 9.38 -7.29 -2.33
CA SER A 307 8.33 -8.08 -1.69
C SER A 307 8.82 -8.75 -0.40
N GLN A 308 10.08 -9.23 -0.37
CA GLN A 308 10.68 -9.86 0.81
C GLN A 308 10.89 -8.85 1.94
N ILE A 309 11.47 -7.68 1.66
CA ILE A 309 11.71 -6.64 2.68
C ILE A 309 10.38 -6.22 3.33
N LEU A 310 9.36 -5.97 2.51
CA LEU A 310 8.03 -5.57 3.00
C LEU A 310 7.34 -6.69 3.78
N ARG A 311 7.41 -7.93 3.28
CA ARG A 311 6.86 -9.11 3.96
C ARG A 311 7.53 -9.36 5.30
N MET A 312 8.81 -9.07 5.43
CA MET A 312 9.54 -9.19 6.69
C MET A 312 9.12 -8.11 7.70
N TYR A 313 9.05 -6.84 7.29
CA TYR A 313 8.73 -5.74 8.20
C TYR A 313 7.25 -5.72 8.63
N TYR A 314 6.33 -5.95 7.68
CA TYR A 314 4.89 -5.99 7.96
C TYR A 314 4.41 -7.39 8.39
N GLY A 315 5.24 -8.42 8.26
CA GLY A 315 4.95 -9.77 8.71
C GLY A 315 5.43 -10.08 10.13
N PRO A 316 5.29 -11.33 10.57
CA PRO A 316 5.62 -11.74 11.94
C PRO A 316 7.13 -11.90 12.21
N THR A 317 7.98 -11.94 11.17
CA THR A 317 9.41 -12.26 11.32
C THR A 317 10.26 -11.06 11.73
N GLY A 318 9.89 -9.85 11.30
CA GLY A 318 10.74 -8.66 11.37
C GLY A 318 11.91 -8.69 10.39
N LEU A 319 12.63 -7.57 10.26
CA LEU A 319 13.82 -7.41 9.45
C LEU A 319 15.05 -8.09 10.09
N ILE A 320 15.94 -8.71 9.32
CA ILE A 320 17.08 -9.47 9.87
C ILE A 320 17.93 -8.60 10.81
N ASP A 321 18.15 -9.11 12.03
CA ASP A 321 19.16 -8.59 12.94
C ASP A 321 20.10 -9.68 13.46
N GLU A 322 21.38 -9.34 13.61
CA GLU A 322 22.41 -10.29 14.05
C GLU A 322 22.50 -10.39 15.58
N THR A 323 22.05 -9.34 16.27
CA THR A 323 21.95 -9.32 17.73
C THR A 323 20.77 -10.12 18.24
N ASP A 324 19.81 -10.47 17.37
CA ASP A 324 18.66 -11.27 17.73
C ASP A 324 19.08 -12.74 17.80
N SER A 325 19.27 -13.21 19.04
CA SER A 325 19.57 -14.62 19.37
C SER A 325 18.36 -15.54 19.21
N GLY A 326 17.20 -14.97 18.83
CA GLY A 326 15.93 -15.65 18.65
C GLY A 326 15.51 -15.68 17.18
N SER A 327 14.50 -16.48 16.87
CA SER A 327 13.98 -16.66 15.52
C SER A 327 13.15 -15.47 14.98
N ARG A 328 13.09 -14.35 15.72
CA ARG A 328 12.31 -13.16 15.41
C ARG A 328 13.06 -11.88 15.74
N SER A 329 12.93 -10.87 14.87
CA SER A 329 13.51 -9.54 15.07
C SER A 329 12.54 -8.51 15.63
N ASN A 330 13.07 -7.58 16.42
CA ASN A 330 12.32 -6.44 16.95
C ASN A 330 12.06 -5.35 15.89
N TYR A 331 12.67 -5.43 14.71
CA TYR A 331 12.48 -4.45 13.62
C TYR A 331 11.28 -4.82 12.75
N GLN A 332 10.08 -4.49 13.24
CA GLN A 332 8.80 -4.75 12.59
C GLN A 332 7.80 -3.63 12.92
N TRP A 333 6.71 -3.55 12.17
CA TRP A 333 5.71 -2.49 12.31
C TRP A 333 5.02 -2.43 13.69
N CYS A 334 4.94 -3.55 14.42
CA CYS A 334 4.36 -3.57 15.77
C CYS A 334 5.23 -2.93 16.85
N GLU A 335 6.54 -2.90 16.62
CA GLU A 335 7.52 -2.31 17.54
C GLU A 335 7.88 -0.90 17.07
N ARG A 336 7.03 -0.26 16.25
CA ARG A 336 7.30 1.04 15.63
C ARG A 336 7.66 2.11 16.66
N GLU A 337 6.91 2.18 17.76
CA GLU A 337 7.15 3.13 18.86
C GLU A 337 8.55 2.95 19.44
N ARG A 338 8.83 1.74 19.94
CA ARG A 338 10.13 1.37 20.50
C ARG A 338 11.28 1.63 19.52
N ASN A 339 11.11 1.26 18.25
CA ASN A 339 12.12 1.46 17.23
C ASN A 339 12.35 2.94 16.93
N PHE A 340 11.29 3.76 16.93
CA PHE A 340 11.37 5.20 16.70
C PHE A 340 11.99 5.95 17.89
N ASP A 341 11.62 5.58 19.12
CA ASP A 341 12.17 6.18 20.35
C ASP A 341 13.67 5.98 20.50
N ASN A 342 14.20 4.87 19.96
CA ASN A 342 15.63 4.60 19.94
C ASN A 342 16.41 5.50 18.95
N LEU A 343 15.73 6.24 18.06
CA LEU A 343 16.37 7.10 17.05
C LEU A 343 16.69 8.50 17.60
N ARG A 344 17.83 8.63 18.28
CA ARG A 344 18.23 9.89 18.95
C ARG A 344 18.46 11.09 18.02
N ASN A 345 18.84 10.86 16.77
CA ASN A 345 19.27 11.92 15.85
C ASN A 345 18.11 12.51 15.03
N VAL A 346 16.86 12.04 15.21
CA VAL A 346 15.71 12.49 14.40
C VAL A 346 15.53 14.02 14.44
N PRO A 347 15.52 14.69 15.60
CA PRO A 347 15.28 16.13 15.63
C PRO A 347 16.38 16.93 14.91
N ASP A 348 17.64 16.58 15.12
CA ASP A 348 18.78 17.26 14.50
C ASP A 348 18.81 17.08 12.97
N GLU A 349 18.57 15.86 12.48
CA GLU A 349 18.55 15.59 11.04
C GLU A 349 17.36 16.25 10.33
N VAL A 350 16.19 16.27 10.98
CA VAL A 350 15.01 16.97 10.48
C VAL A 350 15.23 18.49 10.49
N TYR A 351 15.87 19.04 11.51
CA TYR A 351 16.19 20.47 11.57
C TYR A 351 17.15 20.91 10.47
N LYS A 352 18.21 20.12 10.18
CA LYS A 352 19.11 20.40 9.04
C LYS A 352 18.33 20.45 7.72
N PHE A 353 17.37 19.55 7.54
CA PHE A 353 16.51 19.58 6.35
C PHE A 353 15.51 20.75 6.36
N TYR A 354 15.00 21.15 7.53
CA TYR A 354 14.15 22.34 7.66
C TYR A 354 14.84 23.60 7.17
N LEU A 355 16.13 23.79 7.51
CA LEU A 355 16.91 24.93 7.02
C LEU A 355 16.99 24.96 5.48
N LEU A 356 17.29 23.79 4.89
CA LEU A 356 17.29 23.61 3.43
C LEU A 356 15.91 23.91 2.83
N TYR A 357 14.84 23.37 3.42
CA TYR A 357 13.48 23.53 2.93
C TYR A 357 13.02 25.01 3.00
N THR A 358 13.27 25.70 4.11
CA THR A 358 12.89 27.09 4.31
C THR A 358 13.65 28.04 3.37
N SER A 359 14.95 27.81 3.17
CA SER A 359 15.74 28.52 2.17
C SER A 359 15.25 28.26 0.74
N TYR A 360 14.85 27.01 0.41
CA TYR A 360 14.25 26.69 -0.89
C TYR A 360 12.94 27.46 -1.15
N LEU A 361 12.17 27.76 -0.10
CA LEU A 361 10.97 28.61 -0.19
C LEU A 361 11.28 30.11 -0.32
N GLY A 362 12.55 30.52 -0.27
CA GLY A 362 12.95 31.92 -0.19
C GLY A 362 12.48 32.61 1.10
N ALA A 363 12.35 31.83 2.17
CA ALA A 363 11.97 32.33 3.49
C ALA A 363 13.16 32.28 4.45
N GLU A 364 13.15 33.15 5.45
CA GLU A 364 14.13 33.12 6.53
C GLU A 364 13.66 32.17 7.65
N PRO A 365 14.55 31.33 8.20
CA PRO A 365 14.25 30.55 9.39
C PRO A 365 13.84 31.44 10.56
N VAL A 366 12.85 31.00 11.32
CA VAL A 366 12.45 31.68 12.56
C VAL A 366 13.56 31.51 13.61
N GLU A 367 13.76 32.52 14.47
CA GLU A 367 14.77 32.50 15.56
C GLU A 367 14.70 31.24 16.46
N ARG A 368 13.51 30.63 16.58
CA ARG A 368 13.24 29.41 17.37
C ARG A 368 12.95 28.16 16.54
N ALA A 369 13.36 28.14 15.27
CA ALA A 369 13.06 27.05 14.35
C ALA A 369 13.48 25.65 14.87
N GLN A 370 14.59 25.54 15.60
CA GLN A 370 15.01 24.27 16.18
C GLN A 370 14.08 23.81 17.31
N GLU A 371 13.63 24.73 18.16
CA GLU A 371 12.66 24.43 19.22
C GLU A 371 11.34 23.96 18.61
N GLU A 372 10.88 24.59 17.52
CA GLU A 372 9.66 24.19 16.81
C GLU A 372 9.76 22.78 16.22
N VAL A 373 10.86 22.46 15.54
CA VAL A 373 11.10 21.11 15.03
C VAL A 373 11.10 20.10 16.18
N ASN A 374 11.77 20.43 17.29
CA ASN A 374 11.79 19.56 18.47
C ASN A 374 10.39 19.37 19.07
N GLU A 375 9.57 20.41 19.17
CA GLU A 375 8.20 20.32 19.66
C GLU A 375 7.33 19.43 18.76
N ILE A 376 7.44 19.56 17.44
CA ILE A 376 6.69 18.73 16.48
C ILE A 376 7.13 17.26 16.62
N ILE A 377 8.43 16.97 16.66
CA ILE A 377 8.93 15.59 16.83
C ILE A 377 8.49 15.02 18.18
N ASN A 378 8.60 15.79 19.26
CA ASN A 378 8.14 15.37 20.59
C ASN A 378 6.62 15.12 20.62
N SER A 379 5.84 15.90 19.87
CA SER A 379 4.40 15.69 19.72
C SER A 379 4.09 14.40 18.96
N ILE A 380 4.85 14.11 17.89
CA ILE A 380 4.76 12.82 17.17
C ILE A 380 5.05 11.66 18.12
N GLN A 381 6.18 11.71 18.85
CA GLN A 381 6.60 10.65 19.80
C GLN A 381 5.54 10.35 20.86
N LYS A 382 4.82 11.37 21.33
CA LYS A 382 3.76 11.22 22.34
C LYS A 382 2.39 10.83 21.76
N SER A 383 2.28 10.67 20.45
CA SER A 383 0.98 10.45 19.80
C SER A 383 0.51 9.00 19.92
N SER A 384 -0.54 8.79 20.71
CA SER A 384 -1.22 7.50 20.82
C SER A 384 -1.83 7.04 19.50
N GLU A 385 -2.31 7.97 18.67
CA GLU A 385 -2.90 7.62 17.38
C GLU A 385 -1.83 7.09 16.41
N VAL A 386 -0.58 7.58 16.47
CA VAL A 386 0.50 7.04 15.64
C VAL A 386 0.97 5.66 16.12
N PHE A 387 1.07 5.49 17.45
CA PHE A 387 1.75 4.35 18.07
C PHE A 387 0.83 3.38 18.85
N ASN A 388 -0.02 3.87 19.75
CA ASN A 388 -0.77 3.03 20.71
C ASN A 388 -1.90 2.19 20.09
N ASP A 389 -2.54 2.66 19.02
CA ASP A 389 -3.57 1.86 18.32
C ASP A 389 -3.01 0.47 17.93
N ILE A 390 -1.71 0.40 17.66
CA ILE A 390 -1.01 -0.82 17.23
C ILE A 390 -0.98 -1.85 18.36
N LEU A 391 -0.68 -1.44 19.59
CA LEU A 391 -0.44 -2.38 20.70
C LEU A 391 -1.71 -3.13 21.10
N ALA A 392 -2.87 -2.48 21.01
CA ALA A 392 -4.16 -3.09 21.33
C ALA A 392 -4.62 -4.09 20.25
N GLU A 393 -4.47 -3.76 18.97
CA GLU A 393 -5.02 -4.54 17.84
C GLU A 393 -4.02 -5.51 17.19
N ALA A 394 -2.71 -5.29 17.33
CA ALA A 394 -1.65 -6.06 16.68
C ALA A 394 -1.07 -7.20 17.54
N SER A 395 -1.49 -7.30 18.80
CA SER A 395 -0.96 -8.26 19.78
C SER A 395 -1.01 -9.70 19.27
N SER A 396 -2.06 -10.14 18.57
CA SER A 396 -2.17 -11.55 18.13
C SER A 396 -1.38 -11.91 16.87
N GLU A 397 -1.07 -10.95 15.99
CA GLU A 397 -0.35 -11.19 14.74
C GLU A 397 1.16 -11.06 14.91
N CYS A 398 1.57 -10.08 15.70
CA CYS A 398 2.96 -9.88 16.04
C CYS A 398 3.40 -10.86 17.12
N LEU A 399 2.67 -11.10 18.22
CA LEU A 399 3.14 -11.99 19.28
C LEU A 399 3.15 -13.51 18.93
N ARG A 400 2.97 -13.90 17.67
CA ARG A 400 3.07 -15.32 17.28
C ARG A 400 4.47 -15.85 17.58
N SER A 401 4.59 -16.66 18.63
CA SER A 401 5.83 -17.38 18.94
C SER A 401 6.00 -18.54 17.98
N ASP A 402 7.23 -18.76 17.51
CA ASP A 402 7.61 -19.94 16.70
C ASP A 402 7.39 -21.29 17.43
N THR A 403 6.98 -21.27 18.70
CA THR A 403 6.75 -22.45 19.53
C THR A 403 5.34 -23.03 19.41
N SER A 404 4.38 -22.36 18.77
CA SER A 404 3.07 -22.96 18.49
C SER A 404 3.01 -23.53 17.07
N LEU A 405 2.17 -24.54 16.87
CA LEU A 405 1.81 -25.09 15.55
C LEU A 405 1.23 -24.04 14.56
N ASP A 406 1.16 -22.75 14.92
CA ASP A 406 0.60 -21.65 14.12
C ASP A 406 1.62 -20.89 13.27
N LYS A 407 2.62 -21.58 12.70
CA LYS A 407 3.26 -21.06 11.49
C LYS A 407 2.13 -20.72 10.49
N ARG A 408 2.22 -19.60 9.75
CA ARG A 408 1.35 -19.43 8.57
C ARG A 408 1.39 -20.74 7.80
N CYS A 409 0.25 -21.30 7.40
CA CYS A 409 0.23 -22.58 6.69
C CYS A 409 1.19 -22.43 5.50
N SER A 410 2.41 -22.95 5.66
CA SER A 410 3.51 -22.67 4.73
C SER A 410 3.45 -23.65 3.57
N THR A 411 2.58 -24.66 3.67
CA THR A 411 2.23 -25.55 2.59
C THR A 411 1.30 -24.81 1.62
N PRO A 412 1.75 -24.57 0.36
CA PRO A 412 0.90 -24.03 -0.68
C PRO A 412 -0.37 -24.89 -0.83
N SER A 413 -1.52 -24.23 -0.73
CA SER A 413 -2.85 -24.85 -0.79
C SER A 413 -3.75 -24.07 -1.74
N ASP A 414 -4.57 -24.76 -2.52
CA ASP A 414 -5.54 -24.15 -3.40
C ASP A 414 -6.90 -24.21 -2.70
N ILE A 415 -7.43 -23.03 -2.35
CA ILE A 415 -8.67 -22.91 -1.59
C ILE A 415 -9.80 -22.61 -2.57
N PHE A 416 -10.81 -23.47 -2.60
CA PHE A 416 -12.01 -23.33 -3.41
C PHE A 416 -13.17 -22.91 -2.49
N ALA A 417 -13.46 -21.61 -2.43
CA ALA A 417 -14.57 -21.08 -1.63
C ALA A 417 -15.85 -21.04 -2.47
N ILE A 418 -16.91 -21.68 -1.99
CA ILE A 418 -18.23 -21.69 -2.63
C ILE A 418 -19.20 -20.91 -1.75
N LEU A 419 -19.60 -19.74 -2.24
CA LEU A 419 -20.46 -18.83 -1.52
C LEU A 419 -21.93 -19.15 -1.81
N ASP A 420 -22.71 -19.31 -0.74
CA ASP A 420 -24.16 -19.33 -0.83
C ASP A 420 -24.71 -17.92 -0.66
N TRP A 421 -25.24 -17.35 -1.73
CA TRP A 421 -25.90 -16.04 -1.71
C TRP A 421 -27.28 -16.13 -1.06
N GLY A 422 -27.27 -16.32 0.26
CA GLY A 422 -28.42 -16.23 1.17
C GLY A 422 -28.88 -14.79 1.41
N THR A 423 -29.16 -14.45 2.67
CA THR A 423 -29.45 -13.05 3.04
C THR A 423 -28.22 -12.16 2.91
N GLU A 424 -28.40 -10.85 2.85
CA GLU A 424 -27.27 -9.89 2.83
C GLU A 424 -26.31 -10.09 4.02
N VAL A 425 -26.85 -10.36 5.21
CA VAL A 425 -26.08 -10.67 6.42
C VAL A 425 -25.20 -11.91 6.22
N GLN A 426 -25.77 -12.99 5.67
CA GLN A 426 -25.04 -14.23 5.40
C GLN A 426 -23.97 -14.04 4.33
N ARG A 427 -24.29 -13.28 3.28
CA ARG A 427 -23.35 -12.93 2.22
C ARG A 427 -22.16 -12.16 2.79
N ASN A 428 -22.40 -11.12 3.59
CA ASN A 428 -21.33 -10.31 4.17
C ASN A 428 -20.45 -11.13 5.12
N PHE A 429 -21.06 -11.98 5.95
CA PHE A 429 -20.32 -12.89 6.83
C PHE A 429 -19.40 -13.86 6.05
N GLN A 430 -19.90 -14.43 4.96
CA GLN A 430 -19.11 -15.31 4.09
C GLN A 430 -17.94 -14.59 3.41
N ILE A 431 -18.18 -13.38 2.92
CA ILE A 431 -17.16 -12.51 2.33
C ILE A 431 -16.08 -12.20 3.36
N GLU A 432 -16.46 -11.90 4.59
CA GLU A 432 -15.54 -11.62 5.69
C GLU A 432 -14.68 -12.84 6.06
N ILE A 433 -15.27 -14.05 6.06
CA ILE A 433 -14.51 -15.30 6.26
C ILE A 433 -13.47 -15.45 5.15
N VAL A 434 -13.87 -15.35 3.87
CA VAL A 434 -12.95 -15.50 2.74
C VAL A 434 -11.84 -14.44 2.78
N GLY A 435 -12.18 -13.19 3.12
CA GLY A 435 -11.21 -12.12 3.28
C GLY A 435 -10.20 -12.43 4.38
N ASN A 436 -10.67 -12.80 5.57
CA ASN A 436 -9.80 -13.16 6.70
C ASN A 436 -8.90 -14.36 6.37
N LEU A 437 -9.42 -15.39 5.68
CA LEU A 437 -8.61 -16.52 5.25
C LEU A 437 -7.54 -16.05 4.25
N SER A 438 -7.91 -15.26 3.25
CA SER A 438 -6.98 -14.80 2.22
C SER A 438 -5.76 -14.04 2.77
N VAL A 439 -5.94 -13.26 3.84
CA VAL A 439 -4.86 -12.52 4.52
C VAL A 439 -4.03 -13.43 5.44
N ASN A 440 -4.66 -14.45 6.02
CA ASN A 440 -4.02 -15.34 7.00
C ASN A 440 -3.29 -16.53 6.36
N PHE A 441 -3.68 -16.95 5.17
CA PHE A 441 -2.92 -17.89 4.34
C PHE A 441 -1.80 -17.15 3.61
N ASP A 442 -0.72 -17.87 3.29
CA ASP A 442 0.35 -17.32 2.46
C ASP A 442 -0.08 -17.28 0.98
N ILE A 443 -1.17 -16.55 0.67
CA ILE A 443 -1.66 -16.39 -0.69
C ILE A 443 -0.63 -15.57 -1.47
N GLY A 444 -0.14 -16.13 -2.57
CA GLY A 444 0.92 -15.49 -3.34
C GLY A 444 1.29 -16.29 -4.59
N PRO A 445 2.04 -15.70 -5.53
CA PRO A 445 2.50 -16.38 -6.75
C PRO A 445 3.25 -17.69 -6.49
N LYS A 446 3.94 -17.80 -5.36
CA LYS A 446 4.70 -18.99 -4.95
C LYS A 446 4.07 -19.75 -3.78
N GLY A 447 2.97 -19.23 -3.25
CA GLY A 447 2.28 -19.76 -2.09
C GLY A 447 0.94 -20.37 -2.48
N SER A 448 -0.04 -20.18 -1.62
CA SER A 448 -1.41 -20.64 -1.81
C SER A 448 -2.17 -19.79 -2.83
N SER A 449 -3.26 -20.34 -3.36
CA SER A 449 -4.22 -19.61 -4.17
C SER A 449 -5.62 -19.72 -3.59
N VAL A 450 -6.49 -18.79 -4.00
CA VAL A 450 -7.91 -18.89 -3.67
C VAL A 450 -8.74 -18.65 -4.93
N ALA A 451 -9.69 -19.54 -5.15
CA ALA A 451 -10.75 -19.39 -6.12
C ALA A 451 -12.08 -19.24 -5.37
N VAL A 452 -12.93 -18.32 -5.81
CA VAL A 452 -14.25 -18.08 -5.22
C VAL A 452 -15.31 -18.27 -6.28
N TYR A 453 -16.30 -19.08 -5.93
CA TYR A 453 -17.44 -19.42 -6.77
C TYR A 453 -18.72 -19.05 -6.04
N SER A 454 -19.78 -18.81 -6.78
CA SER A 454 -21.13 -18.71 -6.22
C SER A 454 -21.95 -19.95 -6.56
N ASN A 455 -22.84 -20.30 -5.64
CA ASN A 455 -23.84 -21.35 -5.85
C ASN A 455 -24.97 -20.95 -6.81
N MET A 456 -24.83 -19.85 -7.55
CA MET A 456 -25.83 -19.42 -8.51
C MET A 456 -25.78 -20.25 -9.79
N LYS A 457 -26.93 -20.42 -10.43
CA LYS A 457 -27.04 -21.01 -11.77
C LYS A 457 -26.31 -20.10 -12.75
N SER A 458 -25.16 -20.55 -13.22
CA SER A 458 -24.49 -19.96 -14.37
C SER A 458 -25.19 -20.41 -15.65
N GLN A 459 -25.49 -19.45 -16.54
CA GLN A 459 -25.94 -19.76 -17.90
C GLN A 459 -24.76 -19.97 -18.87
N LEU A 460 -23.54 -19.64 -18.46
CA LEU A 460 -22.36 -19.55 -19.32
C LEU A 460 -21.26 -20.56 -18.97
N SER A 461 -21.26 -21.11 -17.76
CA SER A 461 -20.29 -22.12 -17.31
C SER A 461 -20.97 -23.47 -17.10
N LYS A 462 -20.26 -24.53 -17.48
CA LYS A 462 -20.67 -25.92 -17.17
C LYS A 462 -20.68 -26.13 -15.64
N GLY A 463 -19.55 -25.80 -15.00
CA GLY A 463 -19.40 -25.84 -13.55
C GLY A 463 -19.99 -24.63 -12.78
N LEU A 464 -19.50 -24.45 -11.55
CA LEU A 464 -19.94 -23.38 -10.66
C LEU A 464 -19.71 -21.98 -11.26
N ASN A 465 -20.56 -21.05 -10.88
CA ASN A 465 -20.45 -19.67 -11.34
C ASN A 465 -19.20 -19.02 -10.72
N THR A 466 -18.20 -18.75 -11.55
CA THR A 466 -16.92 -18.20 -11.08
C THR A 466 -17.09 -16.74 -10.72
N ILE A 467 -16.77 -16.38 -9.46
CA ILE A 467 -16.59 -14.98 -9.05
C ILE A 467 -15.15 -14.57 -9.36
N ILE A 468 -14.20 -15.39 -8.93
CA ILE A 468 -12.77 -15.19 -9.14
C ILE A 468 -12.11 -16.56 -9.25
N ASN A 469 -11.17 -16.72 -10.18
CA ASN A 469 -10.46 -17.98 -10.37
C ASN A 469 -9.00 -17.85 -9.96
N ASN A 470 -8.54 -18.77 -9.10
CA ASN A 470 -7.14 -19.02 -8.77
C ASN A 470 -6.28 -17.75 -8.67
N THR A 471 -6.61 -16.84 -7.75
CA THR A 471 -5.81 -15.63 -7.56
C THR A 471 -4.76 -15.83 -6.50
N GLY A 472 -3.50 -15.78 -6.92
CA GLY A 472 -2.33 -15.62 -6.05
C GLY A 472 -2.14 -14.18 -5.56
N VAL A 473 -3.21 -13.38 -5.49
CA VAL A 473 -3.20 -12.03 -4.91
C VAL A 473 -4.00 -12.06 -3.62
N SER A 474 -3.33 -11.80 -2.49
CA SER A 474 -3.96 -11.78 -1.18
C SER A 474 -5.00 -10.65 -1.08
N GLY A 475 -6.10 -10.89 -0.36
CA GLY A 475 -7.13 -9.90 -0.04
C GLY A 475 -8.16 -9.61 -1.14
N CYS A 476 -7.88 -9.90 -2.42
CA CYS A 476 -8.78 -9.52 -3.53
C CYS A 476 -10.10 -10.30 -3.55
N GLN A 477 -10.12 -11.49 -2.95
CA GLN A 477 -11.23 -12.43 -3.01
C GLN A 477 -12.51 -11.88 -2.36
N SER A 478 -12.37 -11.25 -1.20
CA SER A 478 -13.47 -10.58 -0.49
C SER A 478 -14.01 -9.41 -1.29
N CYS A 479 -13.12 -8.58 -1.86
CA CYS A 479 -13.53 -7.46 -2.70
C CYS A 479 -14.30 -7.92 -3.93
N PHE A 480 -13.80 -8.91 -4.67
CA PHE A 480 -14.46 -9.37 -5.87
C PHE A 480 -15.82 -9.97 -5.54
N ALA A 481 -15.93 -10.75 -4.46
CA ALA A 481 -17.20 -11.28 -3.99
C ALA A 481 -18.19 -10.19 -3.54
N LYS A 482 -17.71 -9.10 -2.93
CA LYS A 482 -18.53 -7.96 -2.49
C LYS A 482 -19.10 -7.17 -3.66
N TYR A 483 -18.28 -6.87 -4.65
CA TYR A 483 -18.68 -6.11 -5.84
C TYR A 483 -19.23 -6.98 -6.98
N TYR A 484 -19.27 -8.30 -6.80
CA TYR A 484 -19.88 -9.22 -7.75
C TYR A 484 -21.38 -8.95 -7.90
N GLN A 485 -21.79 -8.56 -9.11
CA GLN A 485 -23.19 -8.34 -9.46
C GLN A 485 -23.65 -9.36 -10.49
N ARG A 486 -24.35 -10.42 -10.04
CA ARG A 486 -25.15 -11.27 -10.93
C ARG A 486 -26.41 -11.75 -10.24
N GLY A 487 -27.50 -11.77 -11.00
CA GLY A 487 -28.78 -12.39 -10.64
C GLY A 487 -28.94 -13.77 -11.30
N GLY A 488 -29.73 -14.63 -10.68
CA GLY A 488 -29.96 -16.01 -11.15
C GLY A 488 -30.56 -16.90 -10.06
N GLY A 489 -31.19 -18.00 -10.45
CA GLY A 489 -31.67 -19.00 -9.50
C GLY A 489 -30.51 -19.69 -8.77
N LYS A 490 -30.74 -20.18 -7.56
CA LYS A 490 -29.75 -20.99 -6.83
C LYS A 490 -29.68 -22.40 -7.38
N ASN A 491 -28.48 -22.99 -7.38
CA ASN A 491 -28.34 -24.43 -7.54
C ASN A 491 -28.86 -25.13 -6.27
N SER A 492 -29.48 -26.30 -6.40
CA SER A 492 -29.73 -27.20 -5.25
C SER A 492 -28.42 -27.78 -4.72
N ASP A 493 -28.41 -28.31 -3.50
CA ASP A 493 -27.21 -28.92 -2.89
C ASP A 493 -26.57 -30.00 -3.78
N ILE A 494 -27.40 -30.81 -4.46
CA ILE A 494 -26.95 -31.86 -5.39
C ILE A 494 -26.31 -31.22 -6.62
N GLU A 495 -26.98 -30.22 -7.23
CA GLU A 495 -26.45 -29.48 -8.38
C GLU A 495 -25.12 -28.76 -8.03
N VAL A 496 -24.95 -28.28 -6.80
CA VAL A 496 -23.69 -27.65 -6.34
C VAL A 496 -22.56 -28.67 -6.33
N ILE A 497 -22.79 -29.88 -5.82
CA ILE A 497 -21.77 -30.95 -5.77
C ILE A 497 -21.40 -31.41 -7.18
N GLU A 498 -22.39 -31.62 -8.05
CA GLU A 498 -22.15 -32.00 -9.45
C GLU A 498 -21.31 -30.93 -10.16
N LYS A 499 -21.72 -29.67 -10.05
CA LYS A 499 -20.99 -28.54 -10.68
C LYS A 499 -19.62 -28.30 -10.07
N LEU A 500 -19.43 -28.59 -8.79
CA LEU A 500 -18.13 -28.52 -8.15
C LEU A 500 -17.19 -29.56 -8.73
N ASN A 501 -17.66 -30.80 -8.92
CA ASN A 501 -16.86 -31.85 -9.55
C ASN A 501 -16.44 -31.46 -10.97
N GLU A 502 -17.36 -30.87 -11.75
CA GLU A 502 -17.05 -30.32 -13.07
C GLU A 502 -16.00 -29.19 -13.01
N THR A 503 -16.14 -28.26 -12.07
CA THR A 503 -15.17 -27.17 -11.86
C THR A 503 -13.79 -27.69 -11.48
N LEU A 504 -13.71 -28.70 -10.61
CA LEU A 504 -12.43 -29.29 -10.22
C LEU A 504 -11.79 -30.08 -11.35
N ALA A 505 -12.57 -30.83 -12.13
CA ALA A 505 -12.08 -31.55 -13.30
C ALA A 505 -11.50 -30.56 -14.34
N ASP A 506 -12.21 -29.47 -14.62
CA ASP A 506 -11.76 -28.42 -15.53
C ASP A 506 -10.47 -27.72 -15.02
N PHE A 507 -10.37 -27.50 -13.71
CA PHE A 507 -9.17 -26.97 -13.07
C PHE A 507 -7.96 -27.89 -13.27
N VAL A 508 -8.12 -29.20 -13.03
CA VAL A 508 -7.06 -30.19 -13.22
C VAL A 508 -6.64 -30.28 -14.69
N GLU A 509 -7.59 -30.28 -15.63
CA GLU A 509 -7.29 -30.33 -17.07
C GLU A 509 -6.51 -29.09 -17.53
N HIS A 510 -6.94 -27.90 -17.13
CA HIS A 510 -6.23 -26.66 -17.45
C HIS A 510 -4.84 -26.63 -16.82
N TYR A 511 -4.70 -27.16 -15.62
CA TYR A 511 -3.42 -27.30 -14.94
C TYR A 511 -2.46 -28.22 -15.71
N ASP A 512 -2.89 -29.44 -16.03
CA ASP A 512 -2.08 -30.42 -16.75
C ASP A 512 -1.64 -29.90 -18.12
N LYS A 513 -2.56 -29.21 -18.82
CA LYS A 513 -2.27 -28.58 -20.11
C LYS A 513 -1.23 -27.47 -19.98
N ALA A 514 -1.40 -26.57 -19.00
CA ALA A 514 -0.44 -25.50 -18.75
C ALA A 514 0.96 -26.02 -18.39
N GLN A 515 1.03 -27.14 -17.65
CA GLN A 515 2.30 -27.81 -17.32
C GLN A 515 2.99 -28.39 -18.55
N SER A 516 2.22 -28.89 -19.53
CA SER A 516 2.74 -29.49 -20.75
C SER A 516 3.23 -28.48 -21.80
N GLU A 517 2.61 -27.30 -21.89
CA GLU A 517 2.89 -26.30 -22.93
C GLU A 517 4.06 -25.37 -22.57
N PHE A 518 4.35 -25.18 -21.29
CA PHE A 518 5.38 -24.24 -20.82
C PHE A 518 6.46 -25.00 -20.04
N ASN A 519 7.54 -25.42 -20.70
CA ASN A 519 8.81 -25.88 -20.11
C ASN A 519 9.52 -24.80 -19.24
N THR A 520 8.81 -23.75 -18.83
CA THR A 520 9.27 -22.65 -17.98
C THR A 520 8.56 -22.71 -16.64
N VAL A 521 9.35 -22.74 -15.56
CA VAL A 521 8.89 -22.56 -14.19
C VAL A 521 8.07 -21.27 -14.08
N LYS A 522 6.74 -21.38 -13.97
CA LYS A 522 5.89 -20.27 -13.55
C LYS A 522 5.03 -20.69 -12.36
N SER A 523 5.35 -20.05 -11.24
CA SER A 523 4.44 -19.46 -10.24
C SER A 523 3.27 -20.34 -9.80
N GLY A 524 3.57 -21.42 -9.11
CA GLY A 524 2.60 -22.26 -8.43
C GLY A 524 3.04 -23.71 -8.51
N THR A 525 3.71 -24.20 -7.46
CA THR A 525 3.72 -25.65 -7.23
C THR A 525 2.25 -26.05 -7.08
N PRO A 526 1.75 -27.11 -7.75
CA PRO A 526 0.35 -27.51 -7.59
C PRO A 526 0.06 -27.64 -6.10
N ALA A 527 -1.10 -27.16 -5.64
CA ALA A 527 -1.49 -27.48 -4.29
C ALA A 527 -1.53 -28.99 -4.15
N LYS A 528 -0.88 -29.49 -3.08
CA LYS A 528 -1.01 -30.89 -2.70
C LYS A 528 -2.41 -31.18 -2.15
N GLU A 529 -3.21 -30.13 -1.88
CA GLU A 529 -4.52 -30.20 -1.24
C GLU A 529 -5.47 -29.10 -1.75
N ALA A 530 -6.65 -29.51 -2.22
CA ALA A 530 -7.76 -28.61 -2.48
C ALA A 530 -8.65 -28.55 -1.23
N THR A 531 -8.93 -27.34 -0.73
CA THR A 531 -9.85 -27.13 0.40
C THR A 531 -11.14 -26.50 -0.10
N ILE A 532 -12.26 -27.21 -0.01
CA ILE A 532 -13.58 -26.67 -0.39
C ILE A 532 -14.27 -26.06 0.83
N LEU A 533 -14.81 -24.84 0.71
CA LEU A 533 -15.59 -24.17 1.76
C LEU A 533 -17.02 -23.95 1.30
N GLY A 534 -17.99 -24.66 1.88
CA GLY A 534 -19.42 -24.42 1.65
C GLY A 534 -20.08 -23.77 2.88
N ILE A 535 -20.68 -22.58 2.73
CA ILE A 535 -21.32 -21.83 3.83
C ILE A 535 -22.79 -21.60 3.49
N GLY A 536 -23.72 -22.32 4.13
CA GLY A 536 -25.16 -22.28 3.81
C GLY A 536 -26.06 -21.68 4.91
N PRO A 537 -27.33 -21.32 4.59
CA PRO A 537 -28.32 -20.84 5.54
C PRO A 537 -28.99 -21.97 6.34
N GLY A 538 -29.04 -21.81 7.67
CA GLY A 538 -29.73 -22.73 8.58
C GLY A 538 -28.78 -23.77 9.19
N LYS A 539 -28.44 -23.59 10.48
CA LYS A 539 -27.38 -24.33 11.19
C LYS A 539 -26.06 -24.36 10.39
N GLU A 540 -25.52 -23.17 10.14
CA GLU A 540 -24.16 -22.85 10.60
C GLU A 540 -23.16 -24.02 10.59
N SER A 541 -22.97 -24.62 9.42
CA SER A 541 -22.06 -25.76 9.25
C SER A 541 -21.24 -25.49 8.01
N LEU A 542 -19.97 -25.19 8.22
CA LEU A 542 -18.99 -25.14 7.15
C LEU A 542 -18.47 -26.54 6.92
N LYS A 543 -18.67 -27.07 5.72
CA LYS A 543 -18.04 -28.33 5.30
C LYS A 543 -16.69 -28.03 4.64
N VAL A 544 -15.66 -28.70 5.13
CA VAL A 544 -14.31 -28.67 4.55
C VAL A 544 -14.05 -30.02 3.90
N PHE A 545 -13.52 -30.02 2.68
CA PHE A 545 -13.15 -31.24 1.96
C PHE A 545 -11.68 -31.15 1.55
N THR A 546 -10.94 -32.25 1.65
CA THR A 546 -9.54 -32.37 1.25
C THR A 546 -9.40 -33.55 0.28
N LEU A 547 -8.50 -33.47 -0.71
CA LEU A 547 -8.36 -34.50 -1.74
C LEU A 547 -7.70 -35.81 -1.26
N LYS A 548 -7.00 -35.77 -0.12
CA LYS A 548 -6.17 -36.89 0.37
C LYS A 548 -6.83 -37.75 1.44
N ASP A 549 -7.80 -37.23 2.19
CA ASP A 549 -8.46 -37.95 3.28
C ASP A 549 -9.95 -38.10 2.98
N ASP A 550 -10.46 -39.33 3.11
CA ASP A 550 -11.87 -39.67 2.93
C ASP A 550 -12.77 -38.78 3.81
N HIS A 551 -13.29 -37.71 3.21
CA HIS A 551 -14.48 -36.94 3.64
C HIS A 551 -14.48 -36.56 5.12
N ASP A 552 -13.48 -35.80 5.54
CA ASP A 552 -13.45 -35.18 6.86
C ASP A 552 -14.44 -33.98 6.90
N ILE A 553 -15.73 -34.30 6.89
CA ILE A 553 -16.83 -33.32 6.98
C ILE A 553 -16.94 -32.85 8.42
N PHE A 554 -16.30 -31.73 8.72
CA PHE A 554 -16.54 -31.05 9.98
C PHE A 554 -17.72 -30.09 9.85
N GLN A 555 -18.46 -29.89 10.94
CA GLN A 555 -19.44 -28.83 11.06
C GLN A 555 -18.98 -27.94 12.20
N ILE A 556 -18.71 -26.67 11.91
CA ILE A 556 -18.38 -25.68 12.94
C ILE A 556 -19.66 -24.86 13.22
N PRO A 557 -20.32 -25.06 14.39
CA PRO A 557 -21.42 -24.20 14.80
C PRO A 557 -20.94 -22.75 14.84
N THR A 558 -21.68 -21.86 14.20
CA THR A 558 -21.38 -20.42 14.07
C THR A 558 -21.95 -19.62 15.25
N GLY A 559 -22.64 -20.30 16.17
CA GLY A 559 -23.31 -19.72 17.32
C GLY A 559 -22.36 -18.86 18.15
N SER A 560 -22.62 -17.55 18.15
CA SER A 560 -21.89 -16.48 18.86
C SER A 560 -20.45 -16.17 18.41
N ALA A 561 -19.90 -16.86 17.41
CA ALA A 561 -18.54 -16.58 16.92
C ALA A 561 -18.55 -15.51 15.82
N ASN A 562 -17.70 -14.49 15.94
CA ASN A 562 -17.46 -13.54 14.86
C ASN A 562 -16.63 -14.20 13.73
N ALA A 563 -16.65 -13.63 12.52
CA ALA A 563 -15.98 -14.23 11.36
C ALA A 563 -14.46 -14.42 11.57
N LEU A 564 -13.84 -13.57 12.40
CA LEU A 564 -12.42 -13.65 12.74
C LEU A 564 -12.08 -14.90 13.56
N ASP A 565 -12.82 -15.16 14.64
CA ASP A 565 -12.65 -16.38 15.46
C ASP A 565 -12.88 -17.64 14.61
N PHE A 566 -13.88 -17.58 13.72
CA PHE A 566 -14.18 -18.65 12.80
C PHE A 566 -13.05 -18.92 11.80
N ALA A 567 -12.54 -17.88 11.13
CA ALA A 567 -11.43 -17.99 10.19
C ALA A 567 -10.15 -18.51 10.87
N SER A 568 -9.90 -18.11 12.12
CA SER A 568 -8.78 -18.61 12.93
C SER A 568 -8.88 -20.12 13.19
N LYS A 569 -10.05 -20.60 13.63
CA LYS A 569 -10.31 -22.04 13.85
C LYS A 569 -10.16 -22.85 12.57
N LEU A 570 -10.70 -22.32 11.46
CA LEU A 570 -10.61 -22.96 10.16
C LEU A 570 -9.17 -23.05 9.65
N ARG A 571 -8.38 -21.97 9.81
CA ARG A 571 -6.96 -21.97 9.45
C ARG A 571 -6.18 -23.05 10.18
N SER A 572 -6.30 -23.14 11.50
CA SER A 572 -5.57 -24.13 12.31
C SER A 572 -5.83 -25.56 11.80
N ARG A 573 -7.06 -25.82 11.34
CA ARG A 573 -7.44 -27.10 10.75
C ARG A 573 -6.84 -27.32 9.36
N ILE A 574 -6.98 -26.36 8.45
CA ILE A 574 -6.41 -26.46 7.10
C ILE A 574 -4.88 -26.64 7.19
N CYS A 575 -4.19 -25.82 8.00
CA CYS A 575 -2.76 -25.96 8.26
C CYS A 575 -2.37 -27.37 8.71
N LYS A 576 -3.19 -28.00 9.57
CA LYS A 576 -2.90 -29.34 10.12
C LYS A 576 -3.04 -30.42 9.06
N VAL A 577 -4.05 -30.33 8.19
CA VAL A 577 -4.21 -31.26 7.06
C VAL A 577 -3.00 -31.11 6.13
N SER A 578 -2.63 -29.88 5.77
CA SER A 578 -1.53 -29.61 4.83
C SER A 578 -0.12 -29.94 5.34
N MET A 579 0.03 -30.39 6.58
CA MET A 579 1.28 -30.91 7.13
C MET A 579 1.37 -32.44 7.07
N LEU A 580 0.28 -33.15 6.78
CA LEU A 580 0.19 -34.61 6.62
C LEU A 580 0.41 -35.01 5.15
#